data_AF-A0A955I0V9-F1
#
_entry.id   AF-A0A955I0V9-F1
#
_cell.length_a   1.000
_cell.length_b   1.000
_cell.length_c   1.000
_cell.angle_alpha   90.00
_cell.angle_beta   90.00
_cell.angle_gamma   90.00
#
_symmetry.space_group_name_H-M   'P 1'
#
loop_
_entity.id
_entity.type
_entity.pdbx_description
1 polymer ?
#
loop_
_entity_poly.entity_id
_entity_poly.type
_entity_poly.pdbx_seq_one_letter_code
_entity_poly.pdbx_strand_id
1 'polypeptide(L)'
;RPSDNEAINPLESLEYGTRFSEPVAAPRYKTEVLPYGQVASGANIALGDIDGDLEQELITGAGPGGGPHIRTFELDGTPITSFFAYDEGFRGGVDVAAGDTNGDGIDEIIVGAGPGGGPHIRVLTADGAEISNFFAYAQTFRGGIRVDAGDLDGDGIDEIVSGAGPGGGPHVQAFTQDGTPQANFMAFDPNFRNGIDVAVIDADETREARIAAAAGPGGGPHVRVFDTAGNPTAGFFAFGESFRGGTRINHMTVGSSNRLLVAPASGGGAHVRQFYMDSVPSDDNQSTFETWWRGGYDIAGGTDIARISSAQGNRRTTVRRINF
;
A
#
# COMPACT_ATOMS: atom_id res chain seq x y z
N ARG A 1 -53.03 -1.64 -3.52
CA ARG A 1 -52.42 -0.41 -4.09
C ARG A 1 -53.24 0.75 -3.55
N PRO A 2 -52.65 1.71 -2.82
CA PRO A 2 -53.32 2.96 -2.51
C PRO A 2 -53.68 3.66 -3.84
N SER A 3 -54.76 4.41 -3.86
CA SER A 3 -55.13 5.27 -4.99
C SER A 3 -54.06 6.33 -5.24
N ASP A 4 -53.90 6.74 -6.50
CA ASP A 4 -52.74 7.46 -7.04
C ASP A 4 -52.47 8.89 -6.50
N ASN A 5 -52.99 9.27 -5.33
CA ASN A 5 -52.82 10.62 -4.77
C ASN A 5 -52.75 10.69 -3.22
N GLU A 6 -52.67 9.56 -2.51
CA GLU A 6 -52.39 9.59 -1.06
C GLU A 6 -50.88 9.59 -0.80
N ALA A 7 -50.45 10.45 0.12
CA ALA A 7 -49.07 10.49 0.58
C ALA A 7 -48.69 9.11 1.13
N ILE A 8 -47.71 8.46 0.50
CA ILE A 8 -47.24 7.15 0.91
C ILE A 8 -46.62 7.27 2.30
N ASN A 9 -47.21 6.61 3.29
CA ASN A 9 -46.62 6.47 4.61
C ASN A 9 -45.31 5.68 4.48
N PRO A 10 -44.13 6.28 4.81
CA PRO A 10 -42.85 5.58 4.69
C PRO A 10 -42.79 4.32 5.55
N LEU A 11 -43.49 4.32 6.70
CA LEU A 11 -43.54 3.17 7.61
C LEU A 11 -44.28 1.98 6.97
N GLU A 12 -45.43 2.21 6.34
CA GLU A 12 -46.18 1.17 5.64
C GLU A 12 -45.38 0.60 4.46
N SER A 13 -44.64 1.44 3.75
CA SER A 13 -43.75 0.99 2.67
C SER A 13 -42.60 0.10 3.16
N LEU A 14 -42.13 0.32 4.39
CA LEU A 14 -41.11 -0.49 5.07
C LEU A 14 -41.66 -1.81 5.63
N GLU A 15 -42.94 -1.84 6.01
CA GLU A 15 -43.63 -3.04 6.49
C GLU A 15 -43.97 -4.02 5.37
N TYR A 16 -44.40 -3.52 4.21
CA TYR A 16 -44.80 -4.34 3.05
C TYR A 16 -43.72 -4.48 1.97
N GLY A 17 -42.61 -3.74 2.09
CA GLY A 17 -41.49 -3.86 1.16
C GLY A 17 -40.82 -5.23 1.27
N THR A 18 -40.52 -5.84 0.12
CA THR A 18 -39.72 -7.07 0.06
C THR A 18 -38.40 -6.84 0.81
N ARG A 19 -38.23 -7.50 1.95
CA ARG A 19 -36.99 -7.44 2.70
C ARG A 19 -36.00 -8.38 2.05
N PHE A 20 -34.93 -7.84 1.51
CA PHE A 20 -33.75 -8.65 1.20
C PHE A 20 -33.18 -9.12 2.54
N SER A 21 -33.23 -10.42 2.81
CA SER A 21 -32.74 -11.01 4.06
C SER A 21 -31.23 -10.88 4.22
N GLU A 22 -30.52 -10.71 3.10
CA GLU A 22 -29.10 -10.45 3.04
C GLU A 22 -28.84 -9.40 1.94
N PRO A 23 -27.89 -8.47 2.15
CA PRO A 23 -27.40 -7.64 1.05
C PRO A 23 -26.95 -8.57 -0.08
N VAL A 24 -27.43 -8.35 -1.30
CA VAL A 24 -26.86 -9.03 -2.47
C VAL A 24 -25.39 -8.64 -2.51
N ALA A 25 -24.49 -9.63 -2.42
CA ALA A 25 -23.07 -9.38 -2.58
C ALA A 25 -22.88 -8.66 -3.92
N ALA A 26 -22.31 -7.45 -3.87
CA ALA A 26 -22.10 -6.66 -5.08
C ALA A 26 -21.38 -7.54 -6.12
N PRO A 27 -21.81 -7.60 -7.39
CA PRO A 27 -21.13 -8.43 -8.37
C PRO A 27 -19.66 -8.01 -8.50
N ARG A 28 -18.76 -8.98 -8.78
CA ARG A 28 -17.36 -8.70 -9.11
C ARG A 28 -17.31 -7.87 -10.39
N TYR A 29 -16.56 -6.77 -10.41
CA TYR A 29 -16.29 -6.07 -11.67
C TYR A 29 -15.34 -6.93 -12.53
N LYS A 30 -15.51 -6.91 -13.86
CA LYS A 30 -14.75 -7.80 -14.77
C LYS A 30 -13.22 -7.71 -14.60
N THR A 31 -12.70 -6.57 -14.18
CA THR A 31 -11.27 -6.28 -14.00
C THR A 31 -10.83 -6.20 -12.53
N GLU A 32 -11.71 -6.58 -11.60
CA GLU A 32 -11.45 -6.54 -10.15
C GLU A 32 -10.80 -7.86 -9.71
N VAL A 33 -9.75 -7.80 -8.89
CA VAL A 33 -9.16 -8.97 -8.23
C VAL A 33 -9.69 -9.04 -6.80
N LEU A 34 -10.14 -10.22 -6.38
CA LEU A 34 -10.63 -10.48 -5.03
C LEU A 34 -9.66 -11.43 -4.31
N PRO A 35 -8.50 -10.93 -3.84
CA PRO A 35 -7.40 -11.79 -3.42
C PRO A 35 -7.81 -12.74 -2.29
N TYR A 36 -8.68 -12.29 -1.38
CA TYR A 36 -9.14 -13.07 -0.21
C TYR A 36 -10.65 -13.35 -0.24
N GLY A 37 -11.26 -13.38 -1.44
CA GLY A 37 -12.69 -13.62 -1.58
C GLY A 37 -13.55 -12.55 -0.89
N GLN A 38 -14.38 -12.95 0.08
CA GLN A 38 -15.27 -12.03 0.81
C GLN A 38 -14.66 -11.47 2.11
N VAL A 39 -13.41 -11.83 2.44
CA VAL A 39 -12.76 -11.33 3.65
C VAL A 39 -12.58 -9.82 3.56
N ALA A 40 -12.93 -9.11 4.63
CA ALA A 40 -12.93 -7.65 4.72
C ALA A 40 -11.78 -7.11 5.59
N SER A 41 -10.61 -7.76 5.53
CA SER A 41 -9.39 -7.30 6.20
C SER A 41 -8.61 -6.26 5.39
N GLY A 42 -8.98 -6.09 4.11
CA GLY A 42 -8.23 -5.35 3.13
C GLY A 42 -6.96 -6.06 2.66
N ALA A 43 -6.24 -5.44 1.73
CA ALA A 43 -4.93 -5.89 1.29
C ALA A 43 -3.94 -4.72 1.25
N ASN A 44 -2.70 -5.01 1.62
CA ASN A 44 -1.55 -4.25 1.18
C ASN A 44 -1.07 -4.82 -0.16
N ILE A 45 -0.57 -3.99 -1.07
CA ILE A 45 -0.29 -4.42 -2.45
C ILE A 45 1.05 -3.87 -2.95
N ALA A 46 1.69 -4.64 -3.83
CA ALA A 46 2.89 -4.25 -4.57
C ALA A 46 2.80 -4.76 -6.02
N LEU A 47 3.63 -4.20 -6.90
CA LEU A 47 3.84 -4.65 -8.28
C LEU A 47 5.32 -4.91 -8.50
N GLY A 48 5.67 -5.98 -9.23
CA GLY A 48 7.05 -6.34 -9.57
C GLY A 48 7.10 -7.61 -10.43
N ASP A 49 8.19 -7.80 -11.18
CA ASP A 49 8.46 -8.99 -12.02
C ASP A 49 9.01 -10.12 -11.15
N ILE A 50 8.14 -10.95 -10.60
CA ILE A 50 8.53 -11.99 -9.64
C ILE A 50 8.76 -13.36 -10.29
N ASP A 51 8.45 -13.52 -11.58
CA ASP A 51 8.64 -14.79 -12.29
C ASP A 51 9.65 -14.73 -13.44
N GLY A 52 10.23 -13.55 -13.68
CA GLY A 52 11.37 -13.30 -14.57
C GLY A 52 10.99 -13.24 -16.04
N ASP A 53 9.75 -12.89 -16.36
CA ASP A 53 9.24 -12.80 -17.72
C ASP A 53 9.22 -11.36 -18.29
N LEU A 54 9.66 -10.38 -17.50
CA LEU A 54 9.68 -8.94 -17.78
C LEU A 54 8.30 -8.26 -17.82
N GLU A 55 7.23 -8.98 -17.46
CA GLU A 55 5.95 -8.39 -17.10
C GLU A 55 5.87 -8.22 -15.57
N GLN A 56 4.93 -7.40 -15.09
CA GLN A 56 4.80 -7.13 -13.65
C GLN A 56 3.63 -7.90 -13.05
N GLU A 57 3.81 -8.52 -11.90
CA GLU A 57 2.76 -9.25 -11.20
C GLU A 57 2.16 -8.41 -10.08
N LEU A 58 0.92 -8.74 -9.70
CA LEU A 58 0.29 -8.20 -8.52
C LEU A 58 0.58 -9.08 -7.30
N ILE A 59 1.28 -8.52 -6.32
CA ILE A 59 1.47 -9.13 -5.01
C ILE A 59 0.47 -8.53 -4.03
N THR A 60 -0.16 -9.37 -3.24
CA THR A 60 -1.09 -8.94 -2.19
C THR A 60 -0.72 -9.57 -0.86
N GLY A 61 -0.74 -8.77 0.19
CA GLY A 61 -0.65 -9.19 1.59
C GLY A 61 -1.94 -8.85 2.33
N ALA A 62 -2.52 -9.78 3.10
CA ALA A 62 -3.76 -9.47 3.79
C ALA A 62 -3.54 -8.41 4.88
N GLY A 63 -4.47 -7.46 5.00
CA GLY A 63 -4.42 -6.40 6.01
C GLY A 63 -4.73 -6.89 7.44
N PRO A 64 -4.63 -5.99 8.44
CA PRO A 64 -4.90 -6.33 9.84
C PRO A 64 -6.27 -6.98 10.07
N GLY A 65 -6.31 -8.02 10.91
CA GLY A 65 -7.49 -8.87 11.13
C GLY A 65 -7.57 -10.07 10.19
N GLY A 66 -6.88 -10.02 9.03
CA GLY A 66 -6.56 -11.19 8.21
C GLY A 66 -5.36 -11.96 8.77
N GLY A 67 -4.99 -13.08 8.15
CA GLY A 67 -3.72 -13.78 8.42
C GLY A 67 -2.54 -13.13 7.67
N PRO A 68 -1.28 -13.57 7.86
CA PRO A 68 -0.14 -13.12 7.05
C PRO A 68 -0.13 -13.81 5.68
N HIS A 69 -1.28 -13.88 5.01
CA HIS A 69 -1.44 -14.58 3.74
C HIS A 69 -0.92 -13.67 2.62
N ILE A 70 0.05 -14.17 1.86
CA ILE A 70 0.50 -13.60 0.59
C ILE A 70 -0.19 -14.34 -0.55
N ARG A 71 -0.65 -13.59 -1.55
CA ARG A 71 -1.14 -14.14 -2.83
C ARG A 71 -0.65 -13.29 -3.97
N THR A 72 -0.17 -13.94 -5.03
CA THR A 72 0.30 -13.28 -6.24
C THR A 72 -0.59 -13.62 -7.44
N PHE A 73 -0.64 -12.70 -8.39
CA PHE A 73 -1.49 -12.79 -9.55
C PHE A 73 -0.83 -12.16 -10.76
N GLU A 74 -1.11 -12.69 -11.93
CA GLU A 74 -0.99 -11.96 -13.19
C GLU A 74 -1.80 -10.66 -13.13
N LEU A 75 -1.46 -9.68 -13.98
CA LEU A 75 -2.24 -8.44 -14.06
C LEU A 75 -3.70 -8.66 -14.46
N ASP A 76 -4.02 -9.72 -15.18
CA ASP A 76 -5.40 -10.08 -15.52
C ASP A 76 -6.18 -10.70 -14.34
N GLY A 77 -5.50 -10.99 -13.23
CA GLY A 77 -6.04 -11.57 -12.01
C GLY A 77 -5.96 -13.10 -11.95
N THR A 78 -5.25 -13.74 -12.89
CA THR A 78 -4.93 -15.16 -12.83
C THR A 78 -4.02 -15.43 -11.63
N PRO A 79 -4.36 -16.37 -10.71
CA PRO A 79 -3.53 -16.65 -9.55
C PRO A 79 -2.21 -17.36 -9.92
N ILE A 80 -1.12 -16.96 -9.28
CA ILE A 80 0.21 -17.57 -9.46
C ILE A 80 0.57 -18.37 -8.20
N THR A 81 0.84 -17.71 -7.07
CA THR A 81 1.23 -18.36 -5.81
C THR A 81 0.38 -17.94 -4.60
N SER A 82 0.50 -18.69 -3.52
CA SER A 82 -0.19 -18.42 -2.26
C SER A 82 0.48 -19.12 -1.07
N PHE A 83 0.95 -18.36 -0.08
CA PHE A 83 1.60 -18.90 1.12
C PHE A 83 1.45 -17.97 2.33
N PHE A 84 1.78 -18.44 3.54
CA PHE A 84 1.80 -17.61 4.74
C PHE A 84 3.22 -17.07 5.01
N ALA A 85 3.36 -15.75 5.04
CA ALA A 85 4.62 -15.05 5.29
C ALA A 85 5.06 -15.03 6.76
N TYR A 86 4.20 -15.43 7.69
CA TYR A 86 4.50 -15.56 9.12
C TYR A 86 3.68 -16.71 9.69
N ASP A 87 3.72 -16.91 11.01
CA ASP A 87 2.86 -17.89 11.70
C ASP A 87 1.40 -17.73 11.25
N GLU A 88 0.76 -18.82 10.81
CA GLU A 88 -0.61 -18.80 10.27
C GLU A 88 -1.63 -18.26 11.28
N GLY A 89 -1.34 -18.33 12.59
CA GLY A 89 -2.17 -17.77 13.66
C GLY A 89 -2.00 -16.26 13.86
N PHE A 90 -1.00 -15.63 13.25
CA PHE A 90 -0.78 -14.19 13.32
C PHE A 90 -1.94 -13.43 12.64
N ARG A 91 -2.38 -12.31 13.23
CA ARG A 91 -3.52 -11.53 12.74
C ARG A 91 -3.21 -10.05 12.49
N GLY A 92 -1.94 -9.66 12.51
CA GLY A 92 -1.52 -8.29 12.21
C GLY A 92 -1.56 -7.96 10.72
N GLY A 93 -1.75 -8.96 9.86
CA GLY A 93 -1.57 -8.82 8.42
C GLY A 93 -0.10 -8.70 8.03
N VAL A 94 0.13 -8.40 6.76
CA VAL A 94 1.48 -8.30 6.19
C VAL A 94 1.52 -7.19 5.16
N ASP A 95 2.51 -6.31 5.29
CA ASP A 95 2.86 -5.32 4.28
C ASP A 95 3.82 -5.93 3.26
N VAL A 96 3.73 -5.51 2.00
CA VAL A 96 4.43 -6.15 0.87
C VAL A 96 5.10 -5.10 0.00
N ALA A 97 6.28 -5.43 -0.51
CA ALA A 97 7.00 -4.72 -1.56
C ALA A 97 7.63 -5.75 -2.52
N ALA A 98 8.09 -5.28 -3.67
CA ALA A 98 8.81 -6.07 -4.65
C ALA A 98 10.05 -5.29 -5.12
N GLY A 99 11.15 -5.99 -5.37
CA GLY A 99 12.37 -5.43 -5.95
C GLY A 99 13.48 -6.45 -6.08
N ASP A 100 14.40 -6.27 -7.02
CA ASP A 100 15.53 -7.14 -7.30
C ASP A 100 16.64 -6.90 -6.26
N THR A 101 16.55 -7.57 -5.12
CA THR A 101 17.47 -7.36 -3.99
C THR A 101 18.77 -8.16 -4.11
N ASN A 102 18.91 -8.94 -5.20
CA ASN A 102 20.02 -9.86 -5.39
C ASN A 102 20.80 -9.62 -6.70
N GLY A 103 20.24 -8.84 -7.62
CA GLY A 103 20.83 -8.43 -8.90
C GLY A 103 20.72 -9.48 -10.01
N ASP A 104 19.74 -10.39 -9.96
CA ASP A 104 19.54 -11.43 -10.98
C ASP A 104 18.48 -11.07 -12.04
N GLY A 105 17.83 -9.92 -11.88
CA GLY A 105 16.78 -9.42 -12.77
C GLY A 105 15.39 -9.98 -12.47
N ILE A 106 15.18 -10.63 -11.31
CA ILE A 106 13.89 -11.10 -10.83
C ILE A 106 13.60 -10.44 -9.49
N ASP A 107 12.43 -9.83 -9.35
CA ASP A 107 12.04 -9.18 -8.11
C ASP A 107 11.76 -10.21 -7.00
N GLU A 108 12.33 -9.94 -5.82
CA GLU A 108 11.97 -10.63 -4.59
C GLU A 108 10.70 -10.08 -3.96
N ILE A 109 9.95 -10.93 -3.25
CA ILE A 109 8.84 -10.51 -2.39
C ILE A 109 9.39 -10.13 -1.02
N ILE A 110 9.31 -8.86 -0.67
CA ILE A 110 9.71 -8.33 0.63
C ILE A 110 8.47 -8.17 1.51
N VAL A 111 8.51 -8.72 2.71
CA VAL A 111 7.36 -8.71 3.63
C VAL A 111 7.68 -8.10 4.98
N GLY A 112 6.84 -7.15 5.40
CA GLY A 112 6.88 -6.55 6.74
C GLY A 112 5.73 -7.04 7.62
N ALA A 113 6.01 -7.48 8.84
CA ALA A 113 4.94 -7.86 9.76
C ALA A 113 4.09 -6.63 10.17
N GLY A 114 2.77 -6.77 10.11
CA GLY A 114 1.84 -5.71 10.52
C GLY A 114 1.69 -5.54 12.05
N PRO A 115 0.74 -4.70 12.52
CA PRO A 115 0.54 -4.42 13.94
C PRO A 115 0.34 -5.66 14.81
N GLY A 116 0.95 -5.67 16.00
CA GLY A 116 1.00 -6.83 16.89
C GLY A 116 2.16 -7.78 16.60
N GLY A 117 2.73 -7.73 15.40
CA GLY A 117 3.99 -8.38 15.03
C GLY A 117 5.21 -7.54 15.45
N GLY A 118 6.40 -8.14 15.39
CA GLY A 118 7.66 -7.40 15.55
C GLY A 118 8.01 -6.58 14.29
N PRO A 119 9.08 -5.76 14.32
CA PRO A 119 9.59 -5.09 13.11
C PRO A 119 10.41 -6.05 12.24
N HIS A 120 9.83 -7.20 11.94
CA HIS A 120 10.49 -8.28 11.21
C HIS A 120 10.27 -8.06 9.71
N ILE A 121 11.37 -8.09 8.96
CA ILE A 121 11.41 -8.15 7.50
C ILE A 121 11.83 -9.56 7.12
N ARG A 122 11.18 -10.11 6.10
CA ARG A 122 11.65 -11.32 5.39
C ARG A 122 11.72 -10.99 3.90
N VAL A 123 12.73 -11.49 3.23
CA VAL A 123 12.89 -11.44 1.78
C VAL A 123 12.67 -12.85 1.26
N LEU A 124 11.74 -13.00 0.32
CA LEU A 124 11.23 -14.28 -0.14
C LEU A 124 11.28 -14.36 -1.66
N THR A 125 11.51 -15.54 -2.19
CA THR A 125 11.24 -15.86 -3.60
C THR A 125 9.74 -15.84 -3.89
N ALA A 126 9.36 -15.87 -5.17
CA ALA A 126 7.96 -15.94 -5.59
C ALA A 126 7.19 -17.17 -5.05
N ASP A 127 7.86 -18.31 -4.82
CA ASP A 127 7.25 -19.50 -4.21
C ASP A 127 7.21 -19.47 -2.67
N GLY A 128 7.75 -18.41 -2.05
CA GLY A 128 7.73 -18.17 -0.61
C GLY A 128 8.91 -18.80 0.14
N ALA A 129 9.95 -19.25 -0.56
CA ALA A 129 11.19 -19.67 0.07
C ALA A 129 11.92 -18.45 0.66
N GLU A 130 12.46 -18.59 1.86
CA GLU A 130 13.15 -17.48 2.53
C GLU A 130 14.58 -17.34 2.02
N ILE A 131 14.92 -16.12 1.60
CA ILE A 131 16.28 -15.73 1.20
C ILE A 131 17.01 -15.12 2.40
N SER A 132 16.38 -14.14 3.07
CA SER A 132 16.92 -13.50 4.26
C SER A 132 15.80 -13.05 5.21
N ASN A 133 16.16 -12.78 6.46
CA ASN A 133 15.26 -12.15 7.41
C ASN A 133 16.01 -11.40 8.51
N PHE A 134 15.46 -10.27 8.98
CA PHE A 134 16.09 -9.44 10.01
C PHE A 134 15.07 -8.49 10.67
N PHE A 135 15.46 -7.87 11.79
CA PHE A 135 14.62 -6.88 12.47
C PHE A 135 15.07 -5.46 12.14
N ALA A 136 14.18 -4.66 11.53
CA ALA A 136 14.45 -3.27 11.14
C ALA A 136 14.55 -2.31 12.34
N TYR A 137 13.92 -2.64 13.46
CA TYR A 137 13.92 -1.83 14.67
C TYR A 137 14.09 -2.70 15.91
N ALA A 138 14.04 -2.09 17.10
CA ALA A 138 14.10 -2.81 18.37
C ALA A 138 13.10 -3.98 18.39
N GLN A 139 13.58 -5.20 18.67
CA GLN A 139 12.80 -6.44 18.62
C GLN A 139 11.58 -6.45 19.56
N THR A 140 11.48 -5.53 20.52
CA THR A 140 10.33 -5.37 21.43
C THR A 140 9.22 -4.47 20.86
N PHE A 141 9.49 -3.75 19.76
CA PHE A 141 8.50 -2.93 19.08
C PHE A 141 7.40 -3.81 18.47
N ARG A 142 6.14 -3.40 18.61
CA ARG A 142 4.97 -4.19 18.17
C ARG A 142 4.02 -3.43 17.23
N GLY A 143 4.46 -2.29 16.70
CA GLY A 143 3.67 -1.48 15.78
C GLY A 143 3.57 -2.04 14.37
N GLY A 144 4.34 -3.07 14.06
CA GLY A 144 4.60 -3.49 12.68
C GLY A 144 5.41 -2.47 11.91
N ILE A 145 5.59 -2.72 10.62
CA ILE A 145 6.36 -1.87 9.70
C ILE A 145 5.68 -1.77 8.34
N ARG A 146 6.02 -0.71 7.61
CA ARG A 146 5.80 -0.58 6.18
C ARG A 146 7.10 -0.80 5.44
N VAL A 147 7.05 -1.37 4.24
CA VAL A 147 8.22 -1.67 3.42
C VAL A 147 8.02 -1.17 1.99
N ASP A 148 9.12 -0.76 1.36
CA ASP A 148 9.22 -0.55 -0.09
C ASP A 148 10.65 -0.92 -0.53
N ALA A 149 10.89 -1.05 -1.83
CA ALA A 149 12.20 -1.36 -2.37
C ALA A 149 12.53 -0.53 -3.61
N GLY A 150 13.82 -0.36 -3.88
CA GLY A 150 14.34 0.28 -5.08
C GLY A 150 15.82 0.63 -4.93
N ASP A 151 16.50 0.79 -6.06
CA ASP A 151 17.93 1.10 -6.16
C ASP A 151 18.23 2.53 -5.67
N LEU A 152 18.79 2.65 -4.46
CA LEU A 152 19.09 3.94 -3.83
C LEU A 152 20.49 4.45 -4.19
N ASP A 153 21.43 3.58 -4.54
CA ASP A 153 22.83 3.95 -4.76
C ASP A 153 23.31 3.85 -6.22
N GLY A 154 22.46 3.32 -7.10
CA GLY A 154 22.66 3.23 -8.54
C GLY A 154 23.50 2.05 -8.97
N ASP A 155 23.63 1.00 -8.15
CA ASP A 155 24.41 -0.20 -8.48
C ASP A 155 23.61 -1.29 -9.21
N GLY A 156 22.30 -1.09 -9.37
CA GLY A 156 21.38 -2.03 -10.02
C GLY A 156 20.86 -3.13 -9.09
N ILE A 157 21.05 -3.01 -7.77
CA ILE A 157 20.46 -3.87 -6.75
C ILE A 157 19.54 -3.02 -5.89
N ASP A 158 18.34 -3.52 -5.62
CA ASP A 158 17.36 -2.78 -4.83
C ASP A 158 17.65 -2.83 -3.32
N GLU A 159 17.62 -1.67 -2.67
CA GLU A 159 17.60 -1.57 -1.22
C GLU A 159 16.20 -1.70 -0.65
N ILE A 160 16.10 -2.28 0.54
CA ILE A 160 14.86 -2.38 1.31
C ILE A 160 14.72 -1.16 2.21
N VAL A 161 13.67 -0.36 2.01
CA VAL A 161 13.32 0.77 2.88
C VAL A 161 12.14 0.41 3.77
N SER A 162 12.24 0.75 5.05
CA SER A 162 11.21 0.51 6.04
C SER A 162 10.77 1.78 6.75
N GLY A 163 9.48 1.84 7.05
CA GLY A 163 8.85 2.86 7.90
C GLY A 163 8.23 2.23 9.15
N ALA A 164 8.51 2.80 10.33
CA ALA A 164 7.93 2.29 11.56
C ALA A 164 6.40 2.52 11.61
N GLY A 165 5.67 1.47 12.02
CA GLY A 165 4.22 1.54 12.24
C GLY A 165 3.80 2.27 13.53
N PRO A 166 2.50 2.23 13.89
CA PRO A 166 1.97 2.90 15.08
C PRO A 166 2.67 2.52 16.39
N GLY A 167 2.89 3.50 17.26
CA GLY A 167 3.66 3.37 18.50
C GLY A 167 5.17 3.61 18.34
N GLY A 168 5.69 3.53 17.10
CA GLY A 168 7.06 3.92 16.76
C GLY A 168 7.17 5.41 16.45
N GLY A 169 8.37 5.97 16.53
CA GLY A 169 8.65 7.29 15.93
C GLY A 169 8.54 7.24 14.40
N PRO A 170 8.53 8.38 13.69
CA PRO A 170 8.52 8.42 12.21
C PRO A 170 9.89 8.05 11.64
N HIS A 171 10.41 6.88 12.02
CA HIS A 171 11.75 6.42 11.71
C HIS A 171 11.72 5.71 10.36
N VAL A 172 12.58 6.15 9.45
CA VAL A 172 12.87 5.48 8.18
C VAL A 172 14.22 4.79 8.30
N GLN A 173 14.34 3.55 7.80
CA GLN A 173 15.63 2.86 7.66
C GLN A 173 15.72 2.16 6.31
N ALA A 174 16.88 2.23 5.67
CA ALA A 174 17.22 1.49 4.46
C ALA A 174 18.22 0.38 4.79
N PHE A 175 18.12 -0.75 4.09
CA PHE A 175 18.95 -1.93 4.28
C PHE A 175 19.28 -2.59 2.95
N THR A 176 20.42 -3.26 2.87
CA THR A 176 20.65 -4.32 1.88
C THR A 176 19.78 -5.54 2.17
N GLN A 177 19.73 -6.49 1.23
CA GLN A 177 19.01 -7.77 1.38
C GLN A 177 19.32 -8.52 2.68
N ASP A 178 20.57 -8.51 3.15
CA ASP A 178 20.99 -9.21 4.37
C ASP A 178 20.68 -8.44 5.68
N GLY A 179 20.09 -7.24 5.58
CA GLY A 179 19.75 -6.40 6.71
C GLY A 179 20.87 -5.46 7.15
N THR A 180 21.93 -5.29 6.34
CA THR A 180 22.97 -4.30 6.63
C THR A 180 22.40 -2.87 6.47
N PRO A 181 22.43 -2.03 7.52
CA PRO A 181 21.84 -0.68 7.43
C PRO A 181 22.62 0.25 6.49
N GLN A 182 21.90 0.93 5.61
CA GLN A 182 22.43 1.92 4.66
C GLN A 182 22.11 3.36 5.06
N ALA A 183 20.86 3.63 5.47
CA ALA A 183 20.40 4.96 5.89
C ALA A 183 19.44 4.87 7.07
N ASN A 184 19.40 5.90 7.92
CA ASN A 184 18.41 6.02 8.99
C ASN A 184 18.14 7.49 9.36
N PHE A 185 16.88 7.87 9.48
CA PHE A 185 16.49 9.24 9.85
C PHE A 185 15.04 9.32 10.35
N MET A 186 14.68 10.44 10.98
CA MET A 186 13.31 10.75 11.39
C MET A 186 12.62 11.62 10.33
N ALA A 187 11.59 11.09 9.68
CA ALA A 187 10.88 11.76 8.60
C ALA A 187 9.99 12.91 9.08
N PHE A 188 9.51 12.89 10.32
CA PHE A 188 8.64 13.92 10.90
C PHE A 188 9.08 14.27 12.33
N ASP A 189 8.25 15.01 13.07
CA ASP A 189 8.50 15.29 14.49
C ASP A 189 8.81 13.98 15.25
N PRO A 190 9.95 13.88 15.95
CA PRO A 190 10.33 12.68 16.69
C PRO A 190 9.36 12.22 17.77
N ASN A 191 8.32 12.99 18.09
CA ASN A 191 7.20 12.64 18.99
C ASN A 191 5.95 12.15 18.27
N PHE A 192 5.90 12.18 16.94
CA PHE A 192 4.80 11.59 16.18
C PHE A 192 4.82 10.05 16.34
N ARG A 193 3.67 9.44 16.63
CA ARG A 193 3.57 8.01 16.99
C ARG A 193 2.53 7.23 16.19
N ASN A 194 1.97 7.79 15.12
CA ASN A 194 0.87 7.13 14.41
C ASN A 194 1.35 6.31 13.20
N GLY A 195 2.65 6.05 13.12
CA GLY A 195 3.30 5.34 12.03
C GLY A 195 3.46 6.17 10.77
N ILE A 196 4.31 5.71 9.87
CA ILE A 196 4.53 6.30 8.56
C ILE A 196 4.38 5.25 7.46
N ASP A 197 4.14 5.73 6.25
CA ASP A 197 4.26 4.99 5.01
C ASP A 197 5.54 5.47 4.30
N VAL A 198 6.18 4.60 3.53
CA VAL A 198 7.41 4.93 2.80
C VAL A 198 7.23 4.57 1.32
N ALA A 199 7.94 5.26 0.45
CA ALA A 199 8.12 4.86 -0.93
C ALA A 199 9.55 5.15 -1.38
N VAL A 200 10.17 4.24 -2.12
CA VAL A 200 11.39 4.49 -2.89
C VAL A 200 10.97 4.97 -4.26
N ILE A 201 11.71 5.93 -4.80
CA ILE A 201 11.53 6.40 -6.16
C ILE A 201 12.89 6.32 -6.82
N ASP A 202 13.04 5.38 -7.75
CA ASP A 202 14.33 5.10 -8.37
C ASP A 202 14.86 6.28 -9.16
N ALA A 203 16.17 6.23 -9.42
CA ALA A 203 16.79 7.18 -10.32
C ALA A 203 16.19 7.08 -11.73
N ASP A 204 15.98 8.23 -12.37
CA ASP A 204 15.64 8.34 -13.78
C ASP A 204 16.71 9.15 -14.53
N GLU A 205 16.56 9.33 -15.84
CA GLU A 205 17.51 10.09 -16.67
C GLU A 205 17.77 11.52 -16.17
N THR A 206 16.88 12.06 -15.33
CA THR A 206 16.87 13.45 -14.89
C THR A 206 17.09 13.62 -13.38
N ARG A 207 16.96 12.56 -12.58
CA ARG A 207 16.93 12.61 -11.12
C ARG A 207 17.56 11.38 -10.51
N GLU A 208 18.34 11.58 -9.46
CA GLU A 208 18.79 10.51 -8.57
C GLU A 208 17.63 9.95 -7.75
N ALA A 209 17.82 8.74 -7.21
CA ALA A 209 16.86 8.06 -6.35
C ALA A 209 16.48 8.90 -5.11
N ARG A 210 15.26 8.71 -4.62
CA ARG A 210 14.68 9.45 -3.50
C ARG A 210 13.88 8.53 -2.59
N ILE A 211 13.77 8.93 -1.33
CA ILE A 211 12.88 8.29 -0.36
C ILE A 211 11.75 9.27 -0.04
N ALA A 212 10.51 8.84 -0.20
CA ALA A 212 9.35 9.56 0.27
C ALA A 212 8.81 8.93 1.56
N ALA A 213 8.28 9.77 2.45
CA ALA A 213 7.59 9.33 3.65
C ALA A 213 6.28 10.10 3.82
N ALA A 214 5.23 9.38 4.21
CA ALA A 214 3.92 9.94 4.46
C ALA A 214 3.45 9.67 5.89
N ALA A 215 2.74 10.63 6.47
CA ALA A 215 2.23 10.49 7.82
C ALA A 215 1.02 9.54 7.83
N GLY A 216 1.03 8.57 8.75
CA GLY A 216 -0.10 7.67 8.99
C GLY A 216 -1.34 8.38 9.57
N PRO A 217 -2.44 7.64 9.81
CA PRO A 217 -3.69 8.18 10.31
C PRO A 217 -3.53 9.09 11.55
N GLY A 218 -4.18 10.25 11.55
CA GLY A 218 -4.05 11.31 12.56
C GLY A 218 -2.91 12.30 12.29
N GLY A 219 -1.93 11.95 11.44
CA GLY A 219 -0.80 12.81 11.07
C GLY A 219 -1.10 13.86 10.00
N GLY A 220 -2.31 13.85 9.42
CA GLY A 220 -2.68 14.74 8.33
C GLY A 220 -2.21 14.26 6.96
N PRO A 221 -2.37 15.07 5.90
CA PRO A 221 -2.04 14.69 4.52
C PRO A 221 -0.55 14.87 4.18
N HIS A 222 0.34 14.82 5.18
CA HIS A 222 1.73 15.22 5.02
C HIS A 222 2.52 14.17 4.24
N VAL A 223 3.23 14.64 3.21
CA VAL A 223 4.24 13.89 2.46
C VAL A 223 5.54 14.69 2.51
N ARG A 224 6.66 14.01 2.73
CA ARG A 224 8.01 14.56 2.64
C ARG A 224 8.86 13.68 1.76
N VAL A 225 9.77 14.29 1.01
CA VAL A 225 10.73 13.61 0.14
C VAL A 225 12.13 13.94 0.62
N PHE A 226 13.01 12.96 0.55
CA PHE A 226 14.38 12.98 1.05
C PHE A 226 15.33 12.49 -0.05
N ASP A 227 16.56 12.96 -0.01
CA ASP A 227 17.67 12.26 -0.68
C ASP A 227 17.96 10.94 0.05
N THR A 228 18.85 10.12 -0.52
CA THR A 228 19.18 8.79 0.02
C THR A 228 19.98 8.85 1.34
N ALA A 229 20.54 10.02 1.67
CA ALA A 229 21.16 10.28 2.96
C ALA A 229 20.15 10.73 4.05
N GLY A 230 18.88 10.95 3.69
CA GLY A 230 17.82 11.37 4.61
C GLY A 230 17.70 12.88 4.80
N ASN A 231 18.31 13.71 3.93
CA ASN A 231 18.10 15.15 3.94
C ASN A 231 16.80 15.49 3.20
N PRO A 232 15.92 16.33 3.75
CA PRO A 232 14.66 16.67 3.12
C PRO A 232 14.87 17.54 1.87
N THR A 233 14.28 17.11 0.77
CA THR A 233 14.31 17.80 -0.53
C THR A 233 12.98 18.47 -0.87
N ALA A 234 11.86 17.89 -0.43
CA ALA A 234 10.53 18.47 -0.62
C ALA A 234 9.57 18.10 0.51
N GLY A 235 8.44 18.83 0.59
CA GLY A 235 7.35 18.50 1.51
C GLY A 235 6.08 19.24 1.15
N PHE A 236 4.94 18.55 1.19
CA PHE A 236 3.66 19.07 0.74
C PHE A 236 2.48 18.33 1.39
N PHE A 237 1.28 18.89 1.19
CA PHE A 237 0.03 18.26 1.60
C PHE A 237 -0.67 17.64 0.39
N ALA A 238 -0.86 16.32 0.43
CA ALA A 238 -1.49 15.59 -0.66
C ALA A 238 -3.00 15.85 -0.80
N PHE A 239 -3.64 16.23 0.31
CA PHE A 239 -5.06 16.52 0.43
C PHE A 239 -5.28 17.82 1.22
N GLY A 240 -6.53 18.25 1.37
CA GLY A 240 -6.86 19.48 2.09
C GLY A 240 -6.28 19.51 3.50
N GLU A 241 -5.81 20.67 3.95
CA GLU A 241 -5.01 20.83 5.18
C GLU A 241 -5.73 20.38 6.47
N SER A 242 -7.06 20.31 6.45
CA SER A 242 -7.89 19.83 7.55
C SER A 242 -8.05 18.31 7.58
N PHE A 243 -7.63 17.61 6.52
CA PHE A 243 -7.67 16.16 6.46
C PHE A 243 -6.77 15.56 7.55
N ARG A 244 -7.23 14.51 8.23
CA ARG A 244 -6.47 13.83 9.30
C ARG A 244 -6.41 12.33 9.08
N GLY A 245 -6.81 11.85 7.91
CA GLY A 245 -6.84 10.42 7.63
C GLY A 245 -5.48 9.77 7.40
N GLY A 246 -4.40 10.57 7.31
CA GLY A 246 -3.10 10.07 6.91
C GLY A 246 -3.04 9.78 5.41
N THR A 247 -1.85 9.49 4.92
CA THR A 247 -1.59 9.32 3.50
C THR A 247 -0.86 8.00 3.26
N ARG A 248 -1.24 7.30 2.18
CA ARG A 248 -0.46 6.21 1.59
C ARG A 248 0.26 6.70 0.35
N ILE A 249 1.46 6.18 0.16
CA ILE A 249 2.34 6.54 -0.95
C ILE A 249 2.93 5.29 -1.58
N ASN A 250 3.20 5.38 -2.88
CA ASN A 250 4.01 4.42 -3.61
C ASN A 250 4.56 5.17 -4.86
N HIS A 251 5.52 4.61 -5.57
CA HIS A 251 6.01 5.21 -6.82
C HIS A 251 5.30 4.63 -8.04
N MET A 252 5.41 5.30 -9.17
CA MET A 252 5.11 4.72 -10.48
C MET A 252 5.97 5.38 -11.55
N THR A 253 6.17 4.68 -12.64
CA THR A 253 6.85 5.22 -13.83
C THR A 253 5.80 5.48 -14.90
N VAL A 254 5.73 6.72 -15.41
CA VAL A 254 4.85 7.07 -16.53
C VAL A 254 5.71 7.50 -17.70
N GLY A 255 5.80 6.65 -18.73
CA GLY A 255 6.79 6.79 -19.79
C GLY A 255 8.22 6.77 -19.21
N SER A 256 8.91 7.91 -19.24
CA SER A 256 10.28 8.06 -18.70
C SER A 256 10.34 8.91 -17.41
N SER A 257 9.20 9.18 -16.78
CA SER A 257 9.13 10.06 -15.61
C SER A 257 8.56 9.34 -14.41
N ASN A 258 9.31 9.37 -13.32
CA ASN A 258 8.88 8.82 -12.05
C ASN A 258 7.94 9.79 -11.32
N ARG A 259 6.85 9.24 -10.75
CA ARG A 259 5.79 9.97 -10.07
C ARG A 259 5.48 9.32 -8.73
N LEU A 260 5.06 10.13 -7.78
CA LEU A 260 4.54 9.67 -6.51
C LEU A 260 3.03 9.47 -6.62
N LEU A 261 2.58 8.24 -6.40
CA LEU A 261 1.17 7.90 -6.21
C LEU A 261 0.75 8.16 -4.78
N VAL A 262 -0.44 8.72 -4.61
CA VAL A 262 -0.91 9.10 -3.28
C VAL A 262 -2.40 8.80 -3.09
N ALA A 263 -2.74 8.14 -1.98
CA ALA A 263 -4.12 7.83 -1.59
C ALA A 263 -4.37 8.08 -0.09
N PRO A 264 -5.63 8.25 0.34
CA PRO A 264 -5.94 8.36 1.76
C PRO A 264 -5.66 7.06 2.54
N ALA A 265 -4.95 7.16 3.67
CA ALA A 265 -4.73 6.01 4.54
C ALA A 265 -5.96 5.59 5.34
N SER A 266 -6.84 6.54 5.68
CA SER A 266 -8.10 6.29 6.38
C SER A 266 -9.08 7.46 6.20
N GLY A 267 -10.38 7.23 6.34
CA GLY A 267 -11.40 8.28 6.41
C GLY A 267 -11.54 9.20 5.18
N GLY A 268 -10.79 8.95 4.11
CA GLY A 268 -10.79 9.73 2.87
C GLY A 268 -11.65 9.11 1.77
N GLY A 269 -11.95 9.93 0.76
CA GLY A 269 -12.62 9.46 -0.47
C GLY A 269 -11.68 8.58 -1.32
N ALA A 270 -12.23 7.93 -2.34
CA ALA A 270 -11.50 7.00 -3.20
C ALA A 270 -10.56 7.67 -4.23
N HIS A 271 -10.00 8.81 -3.86
CA HIS A 271 -9.25 9.66 -4.77
C HIS A 271 -7.78 9.28 -4.70
N VAL A 272 -7.21 8.94 -5.86
CA VAL A 272 -5.78 8.76 -6.02
C VAL A 272 -5.25 9.91 -6.84
N ARG A 273 -4.11 10.43 -6.41
CA ARG A 273 -3.44 11.57 -7.03
C ARG A 273 -2.02 11.18 -7.39
N GLN A 274 -1.50 11.85 -8.41
CA GLN A 274 -0.09 11.76 -8.77
C GLN A 274 0.61 13.08 -8.53
N PHE A 275 1.86 13.00 -8.10
CA PHE A 275 2.72 14.17 -7.90
C PHE A 275 4.07 13.91 -8.56
N TYR A 276 4.67 14.97 -9.09
CA TYR A 276 6.11 14.96 -9.32
C TYR A 276 6.83 14.94 -7.97
N MET A 277 8.07 14.43 -7.96
CA MET A 277 8.87 14.28 -6.72
C MET A 277 9.07 15.61 -5.95
N ASP A 278 8.93 16.75 -6.62
CA ASP A 278 9.15 18.10 -6.09
C ASP A 278 7.86 18.82 -5.67
N SER A 279 6.74 18.10 -5.55
CA SER A 279 5.42 18.56 -5.05
C SER A 279 4.42 19.13 -6.05
N VAL A 280 4.76 19.26 -7.33
CA VAL A 280 3.76 19.71 -8.32
C VAL A 280 2.76 18.57 -8.52
N PRO A 281 1.47 18.73 -8.18
CA PRO A 281 0.46 17.75 -8.56
C PRO A 281 0.43 17.71 -10.07
N SER A 282 0.47 16.52 -10.68
CA SER A 282 -0.08 16.44 -12.03
C SER A 282 -1.60 16.61 -11.86
N ASP A 283 -2.28 17.28 -12.79
CA ASP A 283 -3.74 17.51 -12.74
C ASP A 283 -4.59 16.21 -12.82
N ASP A 284 -3.98 15.07 -12.53
CA ASP A 284 -4.50 13.73 -12.72
C ASP A 284 -4.99 13.13 -11.40
N ASN A 285 -6.22 13.48 -11.06
CA ASN A 285 -6.92 13.01 -9.89
C ASN A 285 -8.02 12.01 -10.30
N GLN A 286 -7.81 10.75 -9.97
CA GLN A 286 -8.70 9.65 -10.38
C GLN A 286 -9.52 9.13 -9.21
N SER A 287 -10.81 8.85 -9.45
CA SER A 287 -11.68 8.16 -8.49
C SER A 287 -11.90 6.72 -8.95
N THR A 288 -11.41 5.76 -8.17
CA THR A 288 -11.27 4.35 -8.59
C THR A 288 -12.24 3.41 -7.88
N PHE A 289 -12.74 3.83 -6.72
CA PHE A 289 -13.89 3.22 -6.05
C PHE A 289 -15.12 4.12 -6.14
N GLU A 290 -16.23 3.62 -5.61
CA GLU A 290 -17.47 4.38 -5.55
C GLU A 290 -17.25 5.68 -4.77
N THR A 291 -17.68 6.80 -5.33
CA THR A 291 -17.38 8.15 -4.82
C THR A 291 -17.92 8.41 -3.41
N TRP A 292 -18.92 7.63 -2.97
CA TRP A 292 -19.48 7.65 -1.62
C TRP A 292 -18.65 6.87 -0.59
N TRP A 293 -17.79 5.95 -1.05
CA TRP A 293 -16.96 5.16 -0.15
C TRP A 293 -15.97 6.06 0.60
N ARG A 294 -15.83 5.77 1.90
CA ARG A 294 -14.89 6.40 2.80
C ARG A 294 -14.18 5.28 3.53
N GLY A 295 -12.87 5.17 3.33
CA GLY A 295 -12.10 4.03 3.84
C GLY A 295 -10.60 4.30 3.78
N GLY A 296 -9.85 3.33 4.29
CA GLY A 296 -8.42 3.27 4.06
C GLY A 296 -8.12 2.50 2.78
N TYR A 297 -7.15 2.98 2.02
CA TYR A 297 -6.68 2.33 0.81
C TYR A 297 -5.21 1.95 0.96
N ASP A 298 -4.78 1.09 0.05
CA ASP A 298 -3.38 0.82 -0.26
C ASP A 298 -3.21 0.96 -1.77
N ILE A 299 -2.01 1.29 -2.22
CA ILE A 299 -1.73 1.59 -3.62
C ILE A 299 -0.39 0.98 -4.00
N ALA A 300 -0.28 0.54 -5.24
CA ALA A 300 0.96 0.11 -5.86
C ALA A 300 1.03 0.69 -7.26
N GLY A 301 2.18 1.23 -7.63
CA GLY A 301 2.48 1.62 -9.00
C GLY A 301 3.58 0.75 -9.57
N GLY A 302 3.67 0.78 -10.89
CA GLY A 302 4.68 0.13 -11.69
C GLY A 302 4.90 0.94 -12.96
N THR A 303 5.36 0.31 -14.02
CA THR A 303 5.58 0.96 -15.32
C THR A 303 4.26 1.08 -16.08
N ASP A 304 3.78 2.33 -16.23
CA ASP A 304 2.50 2.69 -16.89
C ASP A 304 1.25 1.98 -16.31
N ILE A 305 1.36 1.50 -15.07
CA ILE A 305 0.28 0.85 -14.35
C ILE A 305 0.22 1.30 -12.90
N ALA A 306 -0.99 1.37 -12.37
CA ALA A 306 -1.22 1.53 -10.96
C ALA A 306 -2.44 0.72 -10.51
N ARG A 307 -2.39 0.27 -9.26
CA ARG A 307 -3.42 -0.52 -8.59
C ARG A 307 -3.78 0.14 -7.27
N ILE A 308 -5.02 -0.07 -6.87
CA ILE A 308 -5.52 0.36 -5.56
C ILE A 308 -6.27 -0.80 -4.91
N SER A 309 -6.03 -1.00 -3.63
CA SER A 309 -6.79 -1.90 -2.79
C SER A 309 -7.61 -1.18 -1.73
N SER A 310 -8.73 -1.77 -1.33
CA SER A 310 -9.35 -1.44 -0.05
C SER A 310 -8.46 -2.03 1.06
N ALA A 311 -7.90 -1.20 1.93
CA ALA A 311 -7.00 -1.65 2.99
C ALA A 311 -7.71 -1.85 4.34
N GLN A 312 -8.86 -1.20 4.56
CA GLN A 312 -9.64 -1.30 5.80
C GLN A 312 -11.14 -1.04 5.55
N GLY A 313 -12.01 -1.71 6.31
CA GLY A 313 -13.45 -1.43 6.39
C GLY A 313 -14.34 -2.65 6.17
N ASN A 314 -15.66 -2.49 6.33
CA ASN A 314 -16.66 -3.57 6.17
C ASN A 314 -16.96 -3.92 4.70
N ARG A 315 -15.97 -3.79 3.82
CA ARG A 315 -16.08 -4.11 2.40
C ARG A 315 -15.17 -5.28 2.10
N ARG A 316 -15.63 -6.19 1.22
CA ARG A 316 -14.76 -7.25 0.70
C ARG A 316 -13.45 -6.65 0.18
N THR A 317 -12.36 -7.36 0.39
CA THR A 317 -11.06 -6.97 -0.11
C THR A 317 -11.06 -7.04 -1.63
N THR A 318 -10.69 -5.93 -2.27
CA THR A 318 -10.66 -5.79 -3.71
C THR A 318 -9.40 -5.07 -4.14
N VAL A 319 -8.86 -5.43 -5.30
CA VAL A 319 -7.82 -4.67 -6.02
C VAL A 319 -8.35 -4.28 -7.39
N ARG A 320 -8.13 -3.02 -7.79
CA ARG A 320 -8.58 -2.47 -9.08
C ARG A 320 -7.45 -1.71 -9.76
N ARG A 321 -7.45 -1.72 -11.10
CA ARG A 321 -6.59 -0.84 -11.90
C ARG A 321 -7.03 0.61 -11.75
N ILE A 322 -6.05 1.51 -11.69
CA ILE A 322 -6.22 2.96 -11.82
C ILE A 322 -5.88 3.32 -13.26
N ASN A 323 -6.74 4.10 -13.90
CA ASN A 323 -6.49 4.63 -15.24
C ASN A 323 -6.26 6.13 -15.08
N PHE A 324 -5.10 6.59 -15.53
CA PHE A 324 -4.63 7.97 -15.48
C PHE A 324 -4.61 8.52 -16.90
#